data_AF-A0A6L4U5G6-F1
#
_entry.id   AF-A0A6L4U5G6-F1
#
_cell.length_a   1.000
_cell.length_b   1.000
_cell.length_c   1.000
_cell.angle_alpha   90.00
_cell.angle_beta   90.00
_cell.angle_gamma   90.00
#
_symmetry.space_group_name_H-M   'P 1'
#
loop_
_entity.id
_entity.type
_entity.pdbx_description
1 polymer ?
#
loop_
_entity_poly.entity_id
_entity_poly.type
_entity_poly.pdbx_seq_one_letter_code
_entity_poly.pdbx_strand_id
1 'polypeptide(L)'
;MRDKFKHIFFILCSIVLSVASLFCYSAVANAESVAAERNIDVFIGDSTTDGTGLSGYKYGDYSIVQKLDTWANLFCGKDNAQCANYAHGGAGFLTNFSYDKQYDRVVNEVDKNKIRRIFVVGVFNDVNSGKSVTDIISAARDLFGKIVKENPDAQVNFVPEIMPRSPDNVQILDQWGSGAKALVTAITAFSSVNVPDDWEHWIEGDDTWQADNRHPNVKGHELAADSAEQWIQTTNLPLDPSKDETNQSVKVKTKGNAHNHWLPVIVVPAVIILLIIVFTVIFIKRRPAKRCRHRRM
;
A
#
# COMPACT_ATOMS: atom_id res chain seq x y z
N MET A 1 -64.52 15.14 -8.45
CA MET A 1 -63.20 15.71 -8.83
C MET A 1 -62.05 15.12 -8.02
N ARG A 2 -62.19 14.92 -6.70
CA ARG A 2 -61.14 14.39 -5.81
C ARG A 2 -60.61 12.99 -6.19
N ASP A 3 -61.47 12.09 -6.67
CA ASP A 3 -61.04 10.72 -7.03
C ASP A 3 -60.35 10.63 -8.40
N LYS A 4 -60.71 11.52 -9.34
CA LYS A 4 -60.02 11.62 -10.64
C LYS A 4 -58.58 12.15 -10.49
N PHE A 5 -58.36 13.09 -9.55
CA PHE A 5 -57.03 13.61 -9.24
C PHE A 5 -56.11 12.55 -8.61
N LYS A 6 -56.65 11.71 -7.71
CA LYS A 6 -55.90 10.60 -7.11
C LYS A 6 -55.47 9.59 -8.18
N HIS A 7 -56.37 9.23 -9.10
CA HIS A 7 -56.05 8.29 -10.17
C HIS A 7 -54.94 8.81 -11.11
N ILE A 8 -55.01 10.09 -11.50
CA ILE A 8 -53.98 10.73 -12.32
C ILE A 8 -52.64 10.76 -11.58
N PHE A 9 -52.64 11.05 -10.27
CA PHE A 9 -51.43 11.05 -9.44
C PHE A 9 -50.79 9.65 -9.33
N PHE A 10 -51.59 8.59 -9.14
CA PHE A 10 -51.07 7.21 -9.10
C PHE A 10 -50.48 6.76 -10.43
N ILE A 11 -51.07 7.16 -11.56
CA ILE A 11 -50.54 6.86 -12.90
C ILE A 11 -49.20 7.59 -13.11
N LEU A 12 -49.11 8.87 -12.75
CA LEU A 12 -47.86 9.64 -12.83
C LEU A 12 -46.74 9.07 -11.95
N CYS A 13 -47.04 8.71 -10.69
CA CYS A 13 -46.06 8.04 -9.83
C CYS A 13 -45.59 6.70 -10.42
N SER A 14 -46.50 5.90 -10.98
CA SER A 14 -46.15 4.62 -11.60
C SER A 14 -45.26 4.80 -12.82
N ILE A 15 -45.50 5.83 -13.64
CA ILE A 15 -44.65 6.17 -14.79
C ILE A 15 -43.27 6.62 -14.30
N VAL A 16 -43.18 7.50 -13.29
CA VAL A 16 -41.89 7.97 -12.74
C VAL A 16 -41.09 6.81 -12.14
N LEU A 17 -41.73 5.90 -11.40
CA LEU A 17 -41.10 4.69 -10.86
C LEU A 17 -40.62 3.75 -11.97
N SER A 18 -41.40 3.60 -13.04
CA SER A 18 -41.05 2.75 -14.19
C SER A 18 -39.91 3.33 -15.03
N VAL A 19 -39.84 4.65 -15.15
CA VAL A 19 -38.76 5.35 -15.85
C VAL A 19 -37.48 5.33 -15.01
N ALA A 20 -37.58 5.56 -13.70
CA ALA A 20 -36.44 5.46 -12.78
C ALA A 20 -35.85 4.05 -12.74
N SER A 21 -36.68 3.00 -12.76
CA SER A 21 -36.19 1.62 -12.84
C SER A 21 -35.52 1.34 -14.19
N LEU A 22 -36.05 1.82 -15.32
CA LEU A 22 -35.41 1.69 -16.63
C LEU A 22 -34.01 2.30 -16.65
N PHE A 23 -33.84 3.50 -16.09
CA PHE A 23 -32.53 4.17 -16.01
C PHE A 23 -31.54 3.42 -15.10
N CYS A 24 -32.01 2.87 -13.97
CA CYS A 24 -31.18 2.04 -13.10
C CYS A 24 -30.73 0.74 -13.80
N TYR A 25 -31.60 0.07 -14.54
CA TYR A 25 -31.24 -1.14 -15.30
C TYR A 25 -30.21 -0.86 -16.40
N SER A 26 -30.34 0.24 -17.13
CA SER A 26 -29.35 0.62 -18.16
C SER A 26 -27.99 1.03 -17.60
N ALA A 27 -27.94 1.62 -16.40
CA ALA A 27 -26.67 1.96 -15.75
C ALA A 27 -25.92 0.70 -15.27
N VAL A 28 -26.64 -0.27 -14.71
CA VAL A 28 -26.07 -1.55 -14.27
C VAL A 28 -25.58 -2.39 -15.45
N ALA A 29 -26.37 -2.47 -16.53
CA ALA A 29 -25.98 -3.20 -17.75
C ALA A 29 -24.75 -2.59 -18.45
N ASN A 30 -24.62 -1.26 -18.46
CA ASN A 30 -23.42 -0.60 -18.99
C ASN A 30 -22.20 -0.85 -18.12
N ALA A 31 -22.32 -0.83 -16.80
CA ALA A 31 -21.22 -1.15 -15.88
C ALA A 31 -20.74 -2.61 -16.03
N GLU A 32 -21.66 -3.58 -16.20
CA GLU A 32 -21.31 -4.96 -16.52
C GLU A 32 -20.63 -5.08 -17.90
N SER A 33 -21.07 -4.33 -18.91
CA SER A 33 -20.45 -4.38 -20.26
C SER A 33 -19.04 -3.78 -20.30
N VAL A 34 -18.78 -2.72 -19.52
CA VAL A 34 -17.45 -2.09 -19.42
C VAL A 34 -16.51 -2.95 -18.58
N ALA A 35 -17.01 -3.61 -17.53
CA ALA A 35 -16.24 -4.61 -16.78
C ALA A 35 -15.92 -5.85 -17.64
N ALA A 36 -16.83 -6.27 -18.52
CA ALA A 36 -16.61 -7.38 -19.46
C ALA A 36 -15.55 -7.07 -20.54
N GLU A 37 -15.20 -5.81 -20.76
CA GLU A 37 -14.11 -5.42 -21.66
C GLU A 37 -12.74 -5.34 -20.99
N ARG A 38 -12.67 -5.19 -19.66
CA ARG A 38 -11.41 -5.14 -18.90
C ARG A 38 -11.01 -6.55 -18.46
N ASN A 39 -10.01 -7.12 -19.11
CA ASN A 39 -9.61 -8.52 -18.91
C ASN A 39 -8.10 -8.73 -18.74
N ILE A 40 -7.31 -7.66 -18.61
CA ILE A 40 -5.86 -7.76 -18.41
C ILE A 40 -5.50 -7.52 -16.94
N ASP A 41 -4.78 -8.46 -16.35
CA ASP A 41 -4.10 -8.24 -15.08
C ASP A 41 -2.62 -8.02 -15.31
N VAL A 42 -2.13 -6.93 -14.74
CA VAL A 42 -0.74 -6.51 -14.86
C VAL A 42 0.01 -6.84 -13.59
N PHE A 43 1.22 -7.37 -13.72
CA PHE A 43 2.12 -7.61 -12.61
C PHE A 43 3.41 -6.83 -12.82
N ILE A 44 3.74 -5.96 -11.86
CA ILE A 44 5.08 -5.42 -11.69
C ILE A 44 5.61 -5.96 -10.37
N GLY A 45 6.83 -6.47 -10.37
CA GLY A 45 7.34 -7.20 -9.21
C GLY A 45 8.78 -7.66 -9.37
N ASP A 46 9.21 -8.47 -8.41
CA ASP A 46 10.59 -8.93 -8.32
C ASP A 46 10.80 -10.39 -8.76
N SER A 47 11.87 -11.03 -8.27
CA SER A 47 12.26 -12.39 -8.68
C SER A 47 11.26 -13.47 -8.25
N THR A 48 10.42 -13.20 -7.26
CA THR A 48 9.37 -14.13 -6.83
C THR A 48 8.20 -14.15 -7.82
N THR A 49 8.04 -13.08 -8.61
CA THR A 49 6.99 -12.91 -9.61
C THR A 49 7.48 -13.17 -11.03
N ASP A 50 8.77 -12.98 -11.31
CA ASP A 50 9.38 -13.23 -12.62
C ASP A 50 9.68 -14.71 -12.92
N GLY A 51 9.57 -15.58 -11.91
CA GLY A 51 9.78 -17.03 -12.05
C GLY A 51 11.24 -17.47 -11.91
N THR A 52 12.09 -16.69 -11.23
CA THR A 52 13.48 -17.06 -10.96
C THR A 52 13.60 -18.50 -10.44
N GLY A 53 14.39 -19.32 -11.13
CA GLY A 53 14.62 -20.73 -10.79
C GLY A 53 13.66 -21.72 -11.46
N LEU A 54 12.59 -21.27 -12.13
CA LEU A 54 11.75 -22.15 -12.93
C LEU A 54 12.48 -22.67 -14.18
N SER A 55 12.08 -23.85 -14.64
CA SER A 55 12.59 -24.41 -15.89
C SER A 55 12.30 -23.48 -17.07
N GLY A 56 13.31 -23.20 -17.89
CA GLY A 56 13.19 -22.29 -19.02
C GLY A 56 13.35 -20.81 -18.67
N TYR A 57 13.45 -20.45 -17.39
CA TYR A 57 13.72 -19.08 -16.96
C TYR A 57 15.04 -18.54 -17.54
N LYS A 58 15.01 -17.27 -17.94
CA LYS A 58 16.18 -16.52 -18.40
C LYS A 58 16.14 -15.13 -17.81
N TYR A 59 17.18 -14.80 -17.04
CA TYR A 59 17.28 -13.50 -16.38
C TYR A 59 17.21 -12.34 -17.40
N GLY A 60 16.30 -11.39 -17.14
CA GLY A 60 16.08 -10.21 -17.98
C GLY A 60 15.33 -10.45 -19.29
N ASP A 61 14.89 -11.67 -19.59
CA ASP A 61 14.10 -11.99 -20.79
C ASP A 61 12.60 -11.93 -20.48
N TYR A 62 12.03 -10.74 -20.60
CA TYR A 62 10.60 -10.50 -20.37
C TYR A 62 9.70 -11.36 -21.25
N SER A 63 10.12 -11.70 -22.47
CA SER A 63 9.31 -12.53 -23.38
C SER A 63 9.11 -13.96 -22.86
N ILE A 64 10.03 -14.42 -22.02
CA ILE A 64 9.96 -15.71 -21.33
C ILE A 64 9.09 -15.59 -20.08
N VAL A 65 9.24 -14.53 -19.28
CA VAL A 65 8.43 -14.29 -18.06
C VAL A 65 6.93 -14.33 -18.37
N GLN A 66 6.51 -13.79 -19.53
CA GLN A 66 5.11 -13.82 -19.99
C GLN A 66 4.56 -15.22 -20.27
N LYS A 67 5.41 -16.25 -20.36
CA LYS A 67 5.05 -17.63 -20.76
C LYS A 67 5.38 -18.69 -19.71
N LEU A 68 6.16 -18.33 -18.69
CA LEU A 68 6.49 -19.24 -17.60
C LEU A 68 5.27 -19.54 -16.74
N ASP A 69 5.24 -20.70 -16.09
CA ASP A 69 4.22 -21.04 -15.10
C ASP A 69 4.52 -20.34 -13.75
N THR A 70 4.68 -19.01 -13.78
CA THR A 70 4.78 -18.21 -12.56
C THR A 70 3.43 -18.14 -11.87
N TRP A 71 3.43 -17.86 -10.57
CA TRP A 71 2.19 -17.73 -9.79
C TRP A 71 1.24 -16.69 -10.40
N ALA A 72 1.78 -15.59 -10.93
CA ALA A 72 1.00 -14.54 -11.60
C ALA A 72 0.31 -15.07 -12.86
N ASN A 73 1.03 -15.82 -13.71
CA ASN A 73 0.48 -16.37 -14.93
C ASN A 73 -0.55 -17.48 -14.64
N LEU A 74 -0.28 -18.33 -13.63
CA LEU A 74 -1.19 -19.36 -13.15
C LEU A 74 -2.47 -18.74 -12.59
N PHE A 75 -2.36 -17.69 -11.77
CA PHE A 75 -3.48 -16.93 -11.24
C PHE A 75 -4.35 -16.36 -12.36
N CYS A 76 -3.75 -15.71 -13.36
CA CYS A 76 -4.49 -15.20 -14.52
C CYS A 76 -5.24 -16.31 -15.25
N GLY A 77 -4.62 -17.48 -15.41
CA GLY A 77 -5.27 -18.65 -16.00
C GLY A 77 -6.50 -19.09 -15.22
N LYS A 78 -6.39 -19.15 -13.88
CA LYS A 78 -7.50 -19.52 -12.98
C LYS A 78 -8.63 -18.48 -13.01
N ASP A 79 -8.27 -17.20 -13.01
CA ASP A 79 -9.21 -16.09 -13.00
C ASP A 79 -9.70 -15.68 -14.40
N ASN A 80 -9.41 -16.49 -15.42
CA ASN A 80 -9.80 -16.30 -16.83
C ASN A 80 -9.42 -14.91 -17.38
N ALA A 81 -8.20 -14.49 -17.08
CA ALA A 81 -7.62 -13.20 -17.44
C ALA A 81 -6.48 -13.34 -18.45
N GLN A 82 -6.24 -12.27 -19.22
CA GLN A 82 -4.96 -12.09 -19.89
C GLN A 82 -3.91 -11.62 -18.88
N CYS A 83 -2.76 -12.27 -18.86
CA CYS A 83 -1.65 -11.85 -18.01
C CYS A 83 -0.71 -10.90 -18.77
N ALA A 84 -0.26 -9.86 -18.08
CA ALA A 84 0.84 -9.01 -18.51
C ALA A 84 1.87 -8.90 -17.38
N ASN A 85 2.83 -9.83 -17.36
CA ASN A 85 3.84 -9.94 -16.30
C ASN A 85 5.16 -9.24 -16.67
N TYR A 86 5.38 -8.08 -16.07
CA TYR A 86 6.55 -7.22 -16.23
C TYR A 86 7.57 -7.34 -15.10
N ALA A 87 7.41 -8.33 -14.21
CA ALA A 87 8.31 -8.55 -13.09
C ALA A 87 9.75 -8.81 -13.55
N HIS A 88 10.70 -8.46 -12.68
CA HIS A 88 12.12 -8.64 -12.95
C HIS A 88 12.90 -8.88 -11.67
N GLY A 89 13.77 -9.90 -11.66
CA GLY A 89 14.60 -10.22 -10.52
C GLY A 89 15.45 -9.05 -10.03
N GLY A 90 15.34 -8.74 -8.73
CA GLY A 90 15.99 -7.60 -8.07
C GLY A 90 15.22 -6.27 -8.16
N ALA A 91 13.97 -6.28 -8.62
CA ALA A 91 13.12 -5.10 -8.61
C ALA A 91 12.68 -4.69 -7.20
N GLY A 92 12.32 -3.42 -7.08
CA GLY A 92 11.85 -2.77 -5.87
C GLY A 92 11.40 -1.34 -6.18
N PHE A 93 10.99 -0.57 -5.20
CA PHE A 93 10.64 0.84 -5.42
C PHE A 93 11.86 1.69 -5.82
N LEU A 94 13.01 1.47 -5.19
CA LEU A 94 14.23 2.29 -5.38
C LEU A 94 15.44 1.50 -5.91
N THR A 95 15.20 0.36 -6.56
CA THR A 95 16.27 -0.44 -7.19
C THR A 95 16.54 0.02 -8.63
N ASN A 96 17.56 -0.56 -9.27
CA ASN A 96 17.86 -0.26 -10.68
C ASN A 96 16.76 -0.73 -11.65
N PHE A 97 15.99 -1.75 -11.25
CA PHE A 97 14.85 -2.31 -11.97
C PHE A 97 13.53 -1.85 -11.33
N SER A 98 13.44 -0.56 -11.03
CA SER A 98 12.38 -0.02 -10.19
C SER A 98 10.98 -0.33 -10.70
N TYR A 99 10.02 -0.46 -9.79
CA TYR A 99 8.61 -0.65 -10.16
C TYR A 99 8.07 0.48 -11.05
N ASP A 100 8.54 1.72 -10.87
CA ASP A 100 8.18 2.83 -11.78
C ASP A 100 8.66 2.57 -13.23
N LYS A 101 9.86 2.02 -13.43
CA LYS A 101 10.34 1.63 -14.78
C LYS A 101 9.55 0.47 -15.38
N GLN A 102 9.10 -0.47 -14.54
CA GLN A 102 8.23 -1.55 -15.01
C GLN A 102 6.87 -1.00 -15.41
N TYR A 103 6.31 -0.09 -14.61
CA TYR A 103 5.03 0.55 -14.90
C TYR A 103 5.11 1.44 -16.15
N ASP A 104 6.22 2.14 -16.40
CA ASP A 104 6.43 2.86 -17.66
C ASP A 104 6.34 1.94 -18.88
N ARG A 105 6.75 0.67 -18.78
CA ARG A 105 6.56 -0.31 -19.86
C ARG A 105 5.10 -0.70 -20.02
N VAL A 106 4.39 -0.93 -18.92
CA VAL A 106 2.94 -1.21 -18.92
C VAL A 106 2.21 -0.11 -19.69
N VAL A 107 2.48 1.15 -19.38
CA VAL A 107 1.85 2.31 -20.04
C VAL A 107 2.11 2.34 -21.55
N ASN A 108 3.27 1.85 -22.00
CA ASN A 108 3.65 1.85 -23.41
C ASN A 108 3.11 0.65 -24.20
N GLU A 109 2.85 -0.48 -23.53
CA GLU A 109 2.61 -1.76 -24.19
C GLU A 109 1.20 -2.32 -23.95
N VAL A 110 0.53 -1.91 -22.88
CA VAL A 110 -0.79 -2.42 -22.48
C VAL A 110 -1.86 -1.36 -22.73
N ASP A 111 -2.96 -1.73 -23.37
CA ASP A 111 -4.12 -0.84 -23.49
C ASP A 111 -4.75 -0.62 -22.10
N LYS A 112 -4.60 0.59 -21.56
CA LYS A 112 -5.16 0.97 -20.26
C LYS A 112 -6.67 0.76 -20.12
N ASN A 113 -7.41 0.75 -21.23
CA ASN A 113 -8.86 0.51 -21.20
C ASN A 113 -9.20 -0.97 -21.01
N LYS A 114 -8.22 -1.86 -21.18
CA LYS A 114 -8.33 -3.31 -20.95
C LYS A 114 -7.79 -3.75 -19.60
N ILE A 115 -7.03 -2.90 -18.91
CA ILE A 115 -6.50 -3.19 -17.58
C ILE A 115 -7.66 -3.31 -16.58
N ARG A 116 -7.72 -4.47 -15.92
CA ARG A 116 -8.65 -4.78 -14.85
C ARG A 116 -8.00 -4.59 -13.48
N ARG A 117 -6.77 -5.10 -13.32
CA ARG A 117 -6.01 -5.03 -12.05
C ARG A 117 -4.53 -4.80 -12.32
N ILE A 118 -3.88 -4.12 -11.39
CA ILE A 118 -2.43 -3.92 -11.38
C ILE A 118 -1.91 -4.38 -10.01
N PHE A 119 -1.00 -5.35 -10.02
CA PHE A 119 -0.33 -5.89 -8.85
C PHE A 119 1.09 -5.35 -8.79
N VAL A 120 1.46 -4.79 -7.65
CA VAL A 120 2.83 -4.43 -7.28
C VAL A 120 3.30 -5.44 -6.23
N VAL A 121 4.40 -6.15 -6.49
CA VAL A 121 4.77 -7.32 -5.70
C VAL A 121 6.21 -7.26 -5.23
N GLY A 122 6.42 -7.35 -3.92
CA GLY A 122 7.74 -7.49 -3.31
C GLY A 122 8.24 -6.23 -2.62
N VAL A 123 8.95 -6.42 -1.51
CA VAL A 123 9.71 -5.37 -0.79
C VAL A 123 11.07 -5.86 -0.34
N PHE A 124 11.36 -7.15 -0.52
CA PHE A 124 12.60 -7.75 -0.05
C PHE A 124 13.83 -6.98 -0.54
N ASN A 125 13.87 -6.62 -1.82
CA ASN A 125 15.01 -5.91 -2.39
C ASN A 125 15.14 -4.48 -1.85
N ASP A 126 14.04 -3.79 -1.55
CA ASP A 126 14.07 -2.45 -0.95
C ASP A 126 14.59 -2.49 0.48
N VAL A 127 14.13 -3.45 1.28
CA VAL A 127 14.60 -3.65 2.66
C VAL A 127 16.12 -3.94 2.70
N ASN A 128 16.63 -4.63 1.68
CA ASN A 128 18.05 -4.99 1.57
C ASN A 128 18.89 -3.99 0.76
N SER A 129 18.28 -2.95 0.19
CA SER A 129 18.97 -1.97 -0.67
C SER A 129 19.87 -0.99 0.10
N GLY A 130 19.72 -0.92 1.43
CA GLY A 130 20.36 0.11 2.26
C GLY A 130 19.74 1.51 2.11
N LYS A 131 18.64 1.65 1.36
CA LYS A 131 17.90 2.91 1.22
C LYS A 131 17.07 3.22 2.47
N SER A 132 16.75 4.49 2.66
CA SER A 132 15.88 4.92 3.75
C SER A 132 14.47 4.40 3.56
N VAL A 133 13.88 3.84 4.63
CA VAL A 133 12.47 3.42 4.64
C VAL A 133 11.53 4.57 4.28
N THR A 134 11.83 5.80 4.70
CA THR A 134 11.02 6.98 4.35
C THR A 134 11.08 7.32 2.86
N ASP A 135 12.23 7.13 2.23
CA ASP A 135 12.38 7.38 0.78
C ASP A 135 11.61 6.32 -0.01
N ILE A 136 11.69 5.05 0.42
CA ILE A 136 10.95 3.93 -0.18
C ILE A 136 9.43 4.18 -0.06
N ILE A 137 8.94 4.60 1.11
CA ILE A 137 7.51 4.94 1.31
C ILE A 137 7.09 6.11 0.40
N SER A 138 7.97 7.08 0.19
CA SER A 138 7.67 8.22 -0.68
C SER A 138 7.58 7.77 -2.14
N ALA A 139 8.52 6.95 -2.60
CA ALA A 139 8.49 6.36 -3.95
C ALA A 139 7.26 5.45 -4.15
N ALA A 140 6.88 4.67 -3.13
CA ALA A 140 5.66 3.86 -3.16
C ALA A 140 4.42 4.73 -3.32
N ARG A 141 4.29 5.80 -2.52
CA ARG A 141 3.16 6.74 -2.62
C ARG A 141 3.08 7.39 -4.00
N ASP A 142 4.22 7.84 -4.54
CA ASP A 142 4.28 8.46 -5.87
C ASP A 142 3.85 7.47 -6.97
N LEU A 143 4.34 6.23 -6.91
CA LEU A 143 3.97 5.19 -7.87
C LEU A 143 2.49 4.80 -7.78
N PHE A 144 1.97 4.49 -6.59
CA PHE A 144 0.57 4.12 -6.43
C PHE A 144 -0.35 5.29 -6.82
N GLY A 145 -0.01 6.52 -6.44
CA GLY A 145 -0.74 7.72 -6.87
C GLY A 145 -0.76 7.90 -8.39
N LYS A 146 0.37 7.63 -9.08
CA LYS A 146 0.46 7.62 -10.55
C LYS A 146 -0.45 6.55 -11.16
N ILE A 147 -0.34 5.29 -10.69
CA ILE A 147 -1.12 4.15 -11.19
C ILE A 147 -2.62 4.44 -11.08
N VAL A 148 -3.06 4.88 -9.90
CA VAL A 148 -4.47 5.14 -9.59
C VAL A 148 -5.01 6.30 -10.44
N LYS A 149 -4.24 7.38 -10.58
CA LYS A 149 -4.63 8.53 -11.40
C LYS A 149 -4.79 8.17 -12.87
N GLU A 150 -3.92 7.30 -13.39
CA GLU A 150 -3.91 6.91 -14.80
C GLU A 150 -4.90 5.78 -15.12
N ASN A 151 -5.27 4.98 -14.11
CA ASN A 151 -6.17 3.82 -14.23
C ASN A 151 -7.27 3.86 -13.15
N PRO A 152 -8.16 4.87 -13.15
CA PRO A 152 -9.14 5.07 -12.07
C PRO A 152 -10.17 3.94 -11.91
N ASP A 153 -10.37 3.13 -12.96
CA ASP A 153 -11.29 1.99 -12.93
C ASP A 153 -10.60 0.65 -12.65
N ALA A 154 -9.26 0.64 -12.57
CA ALA A 154 -8.50 -0.58 -12.29
C ALA A 154 -8.37 -0.80 -10.79
N GLN A 155 -8.32 -2.06 -10.39
CA GLN A 155 -7.88 -2.39 -9.04
C GLN A 155 -6.38 -2.20 -8.90
N VAL A 156 -5.94 -1.61 -7.80
CA VAL A 156 -4.52 -1.49 -7.47
C VAL A 156 -4.25 -2.32 -6.23
N ASN A 157 -3.36 -3.29 -6.38
CA ASN A 157 -3.08 -4.32 -5.40
C ASN A 157 -1.58 -4.28 -5.07
N PHE A 158 -1.26 -4.44 -3.79
CA PHE A 158 0.11 -4.60 -3.34
C PHE A 158 0.23 -5.88 -2.53
N VAL A 159 1.08 -6.79 -2.99
CA VAL A 159 1.44 -8.00 -2.28
C VAL A 159 2.84 -7.79 -1.70
N PRO A 160 3.01 -7.69 -0.37
CA PRO A 160 4.28 -7.32 0.22
C PRO A 160 5.43 -8.22 -0.19
N GLU A 161 5.21 -9.54 -0.25
CA GLU A 161 6.18 -10.49 -0.78
C GLU A 161 5.51 -11.83 -1.12
N ILE A 162 6.12 -12.61 -2.02
CA ILE A 162 5.76 -14.01 -2.27
C ILE A 162 6.89 -14.90 -1.75
N MET A 163 6.83 -15.25 -0.47
CA MET A 163 7.91 -15.97 0.22
C MET A 163 7.49 -17.41 0.56
N PRO A 164 8.13 -18.44 -0.03
CA PRO A 164 7.98 -19.80 0.47
C PRO A 164 8.60 -19.93 1.86
N ARG A 165 8.02 -20.78 2.72
CA ARG A 165 8.44 -20.97 4.11
C ARG A 165 9.70 -21.84 4.29
N SER A 166 10.75 -21.51 3.55
CA SER A 166 12.06 -22.16 3.62
C SER A 166 12.83 -21.78 4.90
N PRO A 167 13.87 -22.54 5.28
CA PRO A 167 14.73 -22.19 6.42
C PRO A 167 15.35 -20.79 6.34
N ASP A 168 15.74 -20.32 5.15
CA ASP A 168 16.32 -18.98 4.96
C ASP A 168 15.24 -17.90 5.04
N ASN A 169 14.10 -18.10 4.39
CA ASN A 169 13.02 -17.12 4.37
C ASN A 169 12.39 -16.94 5.75
N VAL A 170 12.22 -18.01 6.53
CA VAL A 170 11.74 -17.92 7.92
C VAL A 170 12.70 -17.07 8.76
N GLN A 171 14.01 -17.31 8.65
CA GLN A 171 15.00 -16.49 9.33
C GLN A 171 14.95 -15.04 8.87
N ILE A 172 14.72 -14.79 7.58
CA ILE A 172 14.62 -13.43 7.05
C ILE A 172 13.36 -12.73 7.54
N LEU A 173 12.19 -13.38 7.58
CA LEU A 173 10.97 -12.81 8.17
C LEU A 173 11.15 -12.48 9.66
N ASP A 174 11.82 -13.36 10.41
CA ASP A 174 12.17 -13.09 11.81
C ASP A 174 13.12 -11.89 11.93
N GLN A 175 14.04 -11.74 10.97
CA GLN A 175 14.99 -10.64 10.88
C GLN A 175 14.43 -9.38 10.22
N TRP A 176 13.24 -9.41 9.62
CA TRP A 176 12.56 -8.24 9.09
C TRP A 176 12.29 -7.30 10.27
N GLY A 177 13.26 -6.40 10.44
CA GLY A 177 13.30 -5.49 11.56
C GLY A 177 12.14 -4.51 11.51
N SER A 178 12.13 -3.59 12.46
CA SER A 178 11.10 -2.54 12.54
C SER A 178 10.95 -1.72 11.24
N GLY A 179 12.01 -1.61 10.43
CA GLY A 179 11.99 -0.91 9.14
C GLY A 179 11.11 -1.58 8.09
N ALA A 180 11.25 -2.88 7.86
CA ALA A 180 10.43 -3.64 6.89
C ALA A 180 8.95 -3.65 7.32
N LYS A 181 8.69 -3.91 8.60
CA LYS A 181 7.33 -3.85 9.16
C LYS A 181 6.71 -2.46 9.02
N ALA A 182 7.50 -1.41 9.25
CA ALA A 182 7.02 -0.03 9.06
C ALA A 182 6.73 0.31 7.61
N LEU A 183 7.53 -0.21 6.67
CA LEU A 183 7.29 -0.05 5.23
C LEU A 183 5.96 -0.69 4.83
N VAL A 184 5.78 -1.99 5.13
CA VAL A 184 4.54 -2.71 4.81
C VAL A 184 3.34 -2.04 5.46
N THR A 185 3.42 -1.73 6.77
CA THR A 185 2.37 -1.02 7.50
C THR A 185 2.01 0.33 6.87
N ALA A 186 3.01 1.08 6.39
CA ALA A 186 2.77 2.37 5.77
C ALA A 186 2.05 2.25 4.42
N ILE A 187 2.38 1.23 3.62
CA ILE A 187 1.72 0.98 2.33
C ILE A 187 0.29 0.46 2.55
N THR A 188 0.07 -0.44 3.51
CA THR A 188 -1.27 -0.92 3.89
C THR A 188 -2.21 0.21 4.32
N ALA A 189 -1.68 1.34 4.78
CA ALA A 189 -2.47 2.51 5.15
C ALA A 189 -2.93 3.36 3.94
N PHE A 190 -2.48 3.06 2.71
CA PHE A 190 -2.95 3.74 1.50
C PHE A 190 -4.34 3.22 1.14
N SER A 191 -5.34 4.09 1.13
CA SER A 191 -6.74 3.72 0.89
C SER A 191 -7.04 3.36 -0.57
N SER A 192 -6.17 3.73 -1.50
CA SER A 192 -6.26 3.36 -2.92
C SER A 192 -5.59 2.03 -3.28
N VAL A 193 -5.07 1.28 -2.31
CA VAL A 193 -4.36 0.02 -2.55
C VAL A 193 -4.92 -1.09 -1.68
N ASN A 194 -5.26 -2.24 -2.29
CA ASN A 194 -5.58 -3.44 -1.52
C ASN A 194 -4.29 -4.16 -1.12
N VAL A 195 -4.21 -4.58 0.13
CA VAL A 195 -3.10 -5.37 0.66
C VAL A 195 -3.67 -6.61 1.36
N PRO A 196 -3.21 -7.82 1.04
CA PRO A 196 -3.60 -9.02 1.78
C PRO A 196 -3.03 -9.00 3.20
N ASP A 197 -3.86 -9.32 4.19
CA ASP A 197 -3.43 -9.37 5.61
C ASP A 197 -2.60 -10.63 5.93
N ASP A 198 -2.69 -11.66 5.10
CA ASP A 198 -2.16 -13.01 5.33
C ASP A 198 -1.10 -13.44 4.31
N TRP A 199 -0.50 -12.50 3.58
CA TRP A 199 0.48 -12.78 2.51
C TRP A 199 1.65 -13.67 2.94
N GLU A 200 2.07 -13.62 4.21
CA GLU A 200 3.13 -14.46 4.78
C GLU A 200 2.78 -15.96 4.77
N HIS A 201 1.50 -16.29 4.62
CA HIS A 201 0.95 -17.64 4.64
C HIS A 201 0.48 -18.14 3.26
N TRP A 202 0.72 -17.38 2.18
CA TRP A 202 0.31 -17.79 0.84
C TRP A 202 1.06 -19.02 0.31
N ILE A 203 2.23 -19.34 0.88
CA ILE A 203 2.99 -20.53 0.52
C ILE A 203 3.39 -21.30 1.79
N GLU A 204 2.68 -22.38 2.08
CA GLU A 204 3.00 -23.29 3.18
C GLU A 204 3.46 -24.67 2.69
N GLY A 205 4.37 -25.30 3.44
CA GLY A 205 4.88 -26.64 3.18
C GLY A 205 6.39 -26.69 2.96
N ASP A 206 6.99 -27.83 3.33
CA ASP A 206 8.44 -28.00 3.47
C ASP A 206 9.18 -28.31 2.14
N ASP A 207 8.47 -28.27 1.02
CA ASP A 207 8.92 -28.65 -0.33
C ASP A 207 8.51 -27.61 -1.38
N THR A 208 8.37 -26.34 -0.98
CA THR A 208 7.80 -25.26 -1.81
C THR A 208 8.82 -24.26 -2.35
N TRP A 209 10.11 -24.45 -2.06
CA TRP A 209 11.19 -23.57 -2.48
C TRP A 209 12.22 -24.25 -3.39
N GLN A 210 13.00 -23.43 -4.08
CA GLN A 210 14.13 -23.82 -4.92
C GLN A 210 15.37 -24.13 -4.08
N ALA A 211 16.41 -24.72 -4.69
CA ALA A 211 17.65 -25.08 -3.98
C ALA A 211 18.39 -23.89 -3.31
N ASP A 212 18.06 -22.66 -3.67
CA ASP A 212 18.60 -21.45 -3.04
C ASP A 212 17.90 -21.05 -1.72
N ASN A 213 16.90 -21.83 -1.29
CA ASN A 213 16.06 -21.56 -0.13
C ASN A 213 15.34 -20.20 -0.16
N ARG A 214 15.14 -19.57 -1.32
CA ARG A 214 14.52 -18.23 -1.38
C ARG A 214 13.35 -18.15 -2.33
N HIS A 215 13.52 -18.65 -3.54
CA HIS A 215 12.50 -18.53 -4.57
C HIS A 215 11.51 -19.70 -4.50
N PRO A 216 10.22 -19.47 -4.82
CA PRO A 216 9.26 -20.55 -4.95
C PRO A 216 9.66 -21.51 -6.07
N ASN A 217 9.42 -22.81 -5.83
CA ASN A 217 9.45 -23.79 -6.91
C ASN A 217 8.08 -23.91 -7.58
N VAL A 218 7.89 -24.88 -8.48
CA VAL A 218 6.62 -25.09 -9.18
C VAL A 218 5.43 -25.18 -8.21
N LYS A 219 5.56 -25.99 -7.16
CA LYS A 219 4.52 -26.14 -6.12
C LYS A 219 4.30 -24.84 -5.36
N GLY A 220 5.37 -24.11 -5.03
CA GLY A 220 5.27 -22.81 -4.39
C GLY A 220 4.51 -21.79 -5.24
N HIS A 221 4.73 -21.77 -6.55
CA HIS A 221 4.00 -20.91 -7.47
C HIS A 221 2.52 -21.29 -7.60
N GLU A 222 2.19 -22.59 -7.61
CA GLU A 222 0.81 -23.06 -7.62
C GLU A 222 0.05 -22.61 -6.36
N LEU A 223 0.65 -22.78 -5.18
CA LEU A 223 0.05 -22.37 -3.90
C LEU A 223 -0.16 -20.84 -3.85
N ALA A 224 0.83 -20.06 -4.26
CA ALA A 224 0.70 -18.60 -4.32
C ALA A 224 -0.42 -18.17 -5.28
N ALA A 225 -0.58 -18.86 -6.41
CA ALA A 225 -1.67 -18.58 -7.34
C ALA A 225 -3.05 -18.87 -6.75
N ASP A 226 -3.19 -19.99 -6.01
CA ASP A 226 -4.42 -20.36 -5.31
C ASP A 226 -4.77 -19.35 -4.20
N SER A 227 -3.79 -18.93 -3.41
CA SER A 227 -3.99 -17.90 -2.39
C SER A 227 -4.37 -16.54 -2.99
N ALA A 228 -3.73 -16.14 -4.09
CA ALA A 228 -4.08 -14.92 -4.80
C ALA A 228 -5.52 -14.96 -5.36
N GLU A 229 -5.95 -16.09 -5.91
CA GLU A 229 -7.32 -16.30 -6.40
C GLU A 229 -8.34 -16.19 -5.26
N GLN A 230 -8.08 -16.81 -4.11
CA GLN A 230 -8.96 -16.72 -2.96
C GLN A 230 -9.04 -15.30 -2.40
N TRP A 231 -7.89 -14.64 -2.28
CA TRP A 231 -7.82 -13.28 -1.75
C TRP A 231 -8.56 -12.30 -2.65
N ILE A 232 -8.35 -12.35 -3.97
CA ILE A 232 -8.92 -11.34 -4.88
C ILE A 232 -10.45 -11.35 -4.87
N GLN A 233 -11.08 -12.49 -4.61
CA GLN A 233 -12.54 -12.62 -4.47
C GLN A 233 -13.11 -11.88 -3.25
N THR A 234 -12.26 -11.53 -2.28
CA THR A 234 -12.64 -10.77 -1.07
C THR A 234 -12.55 -9.26 -1.24
N THR A 235 -12.03 -8.79 -2.38
CA THR A 235 -11.77 -7.38 -2.64
C THR A 235 -12.92 -6.74 -3.45
N ASN A 236 -13.24 -5.47 -3.19
CA ASN A 236 -14.30 -4.73 -3.91
C ASN A 236 -13.70 -3.86 -5.05
N LEU A 237 -14.52 -3.56 -6.07
CA LEU A 237 -14.16 -2.71 -7.22
C LEU A 237 -15.17 -1.57 -7.47
N PRO A 238 -14.73 -0.42 -8.04
CA PRO A 238 -13.38 0.14 -8.00
C PRO A 238 -13.09 0.83 -6.65
N LEU A 239 -11.80 1.05 -6.33
CA LEU A 239 -11.41 1.79 -5.13
C LEU A 239 -11.67 3.29 -5.28
N ASP A 240 -11.87 4.02 -4.17
CA ASP A 240 -12.12 5.47 -4.16
C ASP A 240 -10.82 6.25 -3.89
N PRO A 241 -10.19 6.84 -4.93
CA PRO A 241 -8.88 7.48 -4.81
C PRO A 241 -8.93 8.84 -4.10
N SER A 242 -10.11 9.44 -3.93
CA SER A 242 -10.27 10.74 -3.26
C SER A 242 -9.90 10.71 -1.78
N LYS A 243 -9.80 9.51 -1.20
CA LYS A 243 -9.49 9.28 0.21
C LYS A 243 -7.99 9.37 0.52
N ASP A 244 -7.12 9.25 -0.47
CA ASP A 244 -5.67 9.37 -0.29
C ASP A 244 -5.15 10.80 -0.33
N GLU A 245 -5.92 11.74 -0.91
CA GLU A 245 -5.54 13.15 -0.96
C GLU A 245 -5.71 13.88 0.39
N THR A 246 -6.48 13.30 1.32
CA THR A 246 -6.67 13.85 2.66
C THR A 246 -6.00 12.98 3.72
N ASN A 247 -4.94 13.51 4.34
CA ASN A 247 -4.26 13.02 5.55
C ASN A 247 -3.29 11.83 5.40
N GLN A 248 -1.98 12.11 5.29
CA GLN A 248 -1.03 12.02 6.42
C GLN A 248 0.41 12.07 5.93
N SER A 249 1.15 13.07 6.42
CA SER A 249 2.59 12.91 6.63
C SER A 249 2.77 11.77 7.64
N VAL A 250 2.89 10.55 7.14
CA VAL A 250 3.26 9.38 7.94
C VAL A 250 4.66 9.67 8.50
N LYS A 251 4.71 10.26 9.70
CA LYS A 251 5.90 10.21 10.54
C LYS A 251 6.06 8.75 10.94
N VAL A 252 6.81 8.00 10.14
CA VAL A 252 7.34 6.70 10.54
C VAL A 252 8.06 6.92 11.85
N LYS A 253 7.47 6.45 12.96
CA LYS A 253 8.20 6.32 14.23
C LYS A 253 9.16 5.14 14.07
N THR A 254 10.28 5.37 13.39
CA THR A 254 11.46 4.56 13.65
C THR A 254 11.74 4.69 15.14
N LYS A 255 11.60 3.58 15.89
CA LYS A 255 12.26 3.43 17.20
C LYS A 255 13.77 3.46 16.97
N GLY A 256 14.29 4.63 16.62
CA GLY A 256 15.68 4.97 16.88
C GLY A 256 15.79 5.21 18.37
N ASN A 257 16.83 4.65 18.98
CA ASN A 257 17.33 5.05 20.29
C ASN A 257 17.79 6.52 20.23
N ALA A 258 16.83 7.44 20.11
CA ALA A 258 17.06 8.87 20.20
C ALA A 258 16.80 9.25 21.66
N HIS A 259 17.90 9.40 22.40
CA HIS A 259 17.92 10.08 23.69
C HIS A 259 16.99 11.31 23.67
N ASN A 260 16.14 11.42 24.70
CA ASN A 260 15.18 12.50 24.93
C ASN A 260 15.79 13.90 24.79
N HIS A 261 15.87 14.43 23.57
CA HIS A 261 16.36 15.79 23.30
C HIS A 261 15.31 16.90 23.55
N TRP A 262 14.10 16.55 23.98
CA TRP A 262 13.02 17.51 24.24
C TRP A 262 12.77 17.80 25.73
N LEU A 263 13.31 17.00 26.66
CA LEU A 263 13.26 17.33 28.09
C LEU A 263 14.00 18.65 28.44
N PRO A 264 15.16 18.99 27.84
CA PRO A 264 15.85 20.25 28.14
C PRO A 264 15.09 21.50 27.64
N VAL A 265 14.30 21.38 26.58
CA VAL A 265 13.67 22.56 25.92
C VAL A 265 12.45 23.07 26.69
N ILE A 266 11.79 22.22 27.48
CA ILE A 266 10.61 22.61 28.27
C ILE A 266 10.97 22.82 29.75
N VAL A 267 11.86 21.98 30.30
CA VAL A 267 12.21 22.04 31.72
C VAL A 267 13.13 23.23 32.03
N VAL A 268 14.07 23.58 31.14
CA VAL A 268 15.01 24.68 31.38
C VAL A 268 14.31 26.06 31.41
N PRO A 269 13.41 26.41 30.47
CA PRO A 269 12.66 27.67 30.57
C PRO A 269 11.75 27.73 31.81
N ALA A 270 11.10 26.63 32.16
CA ALA A 270 10.22 26.57 33.34
C ALA A 270 11.00 26.79 34.65
N VAL A 271 12.18 26.18 34.78
CA VAL A 271 13.07 26.38 35.94
C VAL A 271 13.62 27.81 36.00
N ILE A 272 13.98 28.40 34.85
CA ILE A 272 14.43 29.80 34.78
C ILE A 272 13.32 30.77 35.21
N ILE A 273 12.09 30.57 34.73
CA ILE A 273 10.94 31.38 35.13
C ILE A 273 10.67 31.25 36.64
N LEU A 274 10.75 30.03 37.18
CA LEU A 274 10.53 29.80 38.61
C LEU A 274 11.61 30.44 39.48
N LEU A 275 12.88 30.41 39.04
CA LEU A 275 13.99 31.10 39.71
C LEU A 275 13.83 32.63 39.67
N ILE A 276 13.40 33.21 38.55
CA ILE A 276 13.12 34.65 38.44
C ILE A 276 11.99 35.06 39.40
N ILE A 277 10.92 34.26 39.50
CA ILE A 277 9.81 34.52 40.43
C ILE A 277 10.31 34.48 41.88
N VAL A 278 11.07 33.46 42.26
CA VAL A 278 11.64 33.34 43.61
C VAL A 278 12.59 34.50 43.92
N PHE A 279 13.46 34.89 42.99
CA PHE A 279 14.39 36.01 43.16
C PHE A 279 13.65 37.35 43.35
N THR A 280 12.57 37.55 42.58
CA THR A 280 11.72 38.75 42.65
C THR A 280 10.97 38.82 43.99
N VAL A 281 10.43 37.69 44.46
CA VAL A 281 9.75 37.61 45.76
C VAL A 281 10.72 37.86 46.93
N ILE A 282 11.94 37.32 46.86
CA ILE A 282 12.97 37.53 47.90
C ILE A 282 13.44 39.00 47.94
N PHE A 283 13.65 39.63 46.78
CA PHE A 283 14.09 41.03 46.72
C PHE A 283 12.98 42.02 47.07
N ILE A 284 11.71 41.75 46.72
CA ILE A 284 10.58 42.61 47.10
C ILE A 284 10.25 42.49 48.60
N LYS A 285 10.45 41.31 49.22
CA LYS A 285 10.33 41.15 50.69
C LYS A 285 11.50 41.72 51.48
N ARG A 286 12.66 41.98 50.87
CA ARG A 286 13.78 42.70 51.48
C ARG A 286 13.77 44.18 51.08
N ARG A 287 12.68 44.90 51.39
CA ARG A 287 12.82 46.33 51.65
C ARG A 287 13.58 46.47 52.98
N PRO A 288 14.74 47.16 53.03
CA PRO A 288 15.33 47.53 54.31
C PRO A 288 14.32 48.41 55.05
N ALA A 289 14.04 48.04 56.31
CA ALA A 289 13.34 48.92 57.23
C ALA A 289 14.04 50.28 57.19
N LYS A 290 13.28 51.35 56.94
CA LYS A 290 13.76 52.73 57.09
C LYS A 290 14.37 52.84 58.49
N ARG A 291 15.69 53.02 58.59
CA ARG A 291 16.34 53.41 59.83
C ARG A 291 15.80 54.79 60.20
N CYS A 292 14.91 54.82 61.20
CA CYS A 292 14.61 56.05 61.93
C CYS A 292 15.91 56.56 62.56
N ARG A 293 16.38 57.70 62.05
CA ARG A 293 17.44 58.47 62.68
C ARG A 293 16.82 59.14 63.91
N HIS A 294 17.05 58.59 65.09
CA HIS A 294 16.74 59.28 66.33
C HIS A 294 17.69 60.47 66.49
N ARG A 295 17.10 61.67 66.49
CA ARG A 295 17.64 62.87 67.13
C ARG A 295 17.44 62.73 68.65
N ARG A 296 18.53 62.78 69.40
CA ARG A 296 18.69 63.30 70.77
C ARG A 296 20.14 63.82 70.81
N MET A 297 20.49 65.02 71.25
CA MET A 297 19.80 66.10 71.94
C MET A 297 19.88 67.40 71.12
#